data_AF-A0A292S4W3-F1
#
_entry.id   AF-A0A292S4W3-F1
#
_cell.length_a   1.000
_cell.length_b   1.000
_cell.length_c   1.000
_cell.angle_alpha   90.00
_cell.angle_beta   90.00
_cell.angle_gamma   90.00
#
_symmetry.space_group_name_H-M   'P 1'
#
loop_
_entity.id
_entity.type
_entity.pdbx_description
1 polymer ?
#
loop_
_entity_poly.entity_id
_entity_poly.type
_entity_poly.pdbx_seq_one_letter_code
_entity_poly.pdbx_strand_id
1 'polypeptide(L)'
;MNFQGTFKGNNHVISNLTINTTEDYVGLFGSVDHGSIDSVTLENCNISGQECVGGLVGYGEYEDITNCYVIGNVTGEEDYVGGLQGRGYHCNITNCYAAGSVSGDWRIGGLIGAHSGLLASIDNSYATSKVTGKNNVGGLVGDLGGDYVNVSNCYATGSVNGNEKVGGLAGWVSNGPEIKNCYATGRVTGNSYVGGLFGQSNETYPVYIDGYFDTQTTGQIKGGGNSYTGGGTVTGVTTAELNELIKNGTLPQYNYYEASTGSSFGGFYEVTLQVGVNSASSSSITIDIGIGKIELDLDVTAKDGARNAITILDEYLKSINERQTKLGATYNRLESVIEAIGVNIDNLTSTRSTIRDADIAEESSAYIRYQILQQAATTLMATANQTPSIALQLL
;
A
#
# COMPACT_ATOMS: atom_id res chain seq x y z
N MET A 1 -20.33 -4.22 -18.69
CA MET A 1 -19.43 -3.36 -19.49
C MET A 1 -18.35 -2.89 -18.54
N ASN A 2 -17.09 -3.11 -18.89
CA ASN A 2 -15.97 -2.80 -18.00
C ASN A 2 -15.42 -1.42 -18.35
N PHE A 3 -15.11 -0.62 -17.34
CA PHE A 3 -14.45 0.67 -17.53
C PHE A 3 -12.95 0.43 -17.77
N GLN A 4 -12.44 0.88 -18.91
CA GLN A 4 -11.02 0.74 -19.29
C GLN A 4 -10.32 2.09 -19.46
N GLY A 5 -10.95 3.16 -18.99
CA GLY A 5 -10.47 4.53 -19.16
C GLY A 5 -9.67 5.04 -17.96
N THR A 6 -9.28 6.31 -18.04
CA THR A 6 -8.78 7.06 -16.90
C THR A 6 -9.86 8.03 -16.43
N PHE A 7 -10.22 7.98 -15.15
CA PHE A 7 -11.10 8.95 -14.51
C PHE A 7 -10.30 9.78 -13.51
N LYS A 8 -10.31 11.11 -13.69
CA LYS A 8 -9.70 12.06 -12.76
C LYS A 8 -10.80 12.89 -12.09
N GLY A 9 -10.94 12.75 -10.79
CA GLY A 9 -11.89 13.53 -10.00
C GLY A 9 -11.42 14.98 -9.76
N ASN A 10 -10.14 15.30 -10.01
CA ASN A 10 -9.57 16.64 -9.87
C ASN A 10 -9.89 17.30 -8.50
N ASN A 11 -9.86 16.50 -7.43
CA ASN A 11 -10.17 16.91 -6.05
C ASN A 11 -11.61 17.39 -5.82
N HIS A 12 -12.54 17.02 -6.72
CA HIS A 12 -13.96 17.25 -6.48
C HIS A 12 -14.59 16.12 -5.66
N VAL A 13 -15.64 16.50 -4.93
CA VAL A 13 -16.41 15.61 -4.06
C VAL A 13 -17.75 15.30 -4.71
N ILE A 14 -18.10 14.02 -4.79
CA ILE A 14 -19.43 13.53 -5.13
C ILE A 14 -20.16 13.22 -3.81
N SER A 15 -21.08 14.09 -3.43
CA SER A 15 -21.83 13.96 -2.18
C SER A 15 -23.19 13.27 -2.37
N ASN A 16 -23.66 12.53 -1.36
CA ASN A 16 -25.01 11.95 -1.29
C ASN A 16 -25.32 10.92 -2.38
N LEU A 17 -24.29 10.22 -2.88
CA LEU A 17 -24.48 9.11 -3.82
C LEU A 17 -25.26 7.98 -3.14
N THR A 18 -26.40 7.60 -3.71
CA THR A 18 -27.15 6.43 -3.27
C THR A 18 -27.24 5.40 -4.39
N ILE A 19 -26.77 4.20 -4.13
CA ILE A 19 -26.95 3.03 -4.99
C ILE A 19 -27.62 1.98 -4.12
N ASN A 20 -28.80 1.50 -4.52
CA ASN A 20 -29.49 0.44 -3.79
C ASN A 20 -30.02 -0.57 -4.80
N THR A 21 -29.28 -1.66 -4.93
CA THR A 21 -29.55 -2.72 -5.91
C THR A 21 -29.31 -4.08 -5.29
N THR A 22 -29.79 -5.12 -5.95
CA THR A 22 -29.52 -6.54 -5.62
C THR A 22 -28.65 -7.18 -6.70
N GLU A 23 -27.82 -6.37 -7.36
CA GLU A 23 -26.92 -6.80 -8.42
C GLU A 23 -25.50 -6.94 -7.86
N ASP A 24 -24.66 -7.63 -8.61
CA ASP A 24 -23.22 -7.75 -8.33
C ASP A 24 -22.43 -6.57 -8.91
N TYR A 25 -21.17 -6.45 -8.49
CA TYR A 25 -20.22 -5.46 -9.02
C TYR A 25 -20.75 -4.04 -8.84
N VAL A 26 -20.95 -3.67 -7.57
CA VAL A 26 -21.61 -2.42 -7.22
C VAL A 26 -20.59 -1.42 -6.70
N GLY A 27 -20.66 -0.20 -7.23
CA GLY A 27 -19.86 0.96 -6.86
C GLY A 27 -20.14 2.10 -7.83
N LEU A 28 -19.47 3.25 -7.67
CA LEU A 28 -19.51 4.30 -8.69
C LEU A 28 -19.08 3.74 -10.06
N PHE A 29 -18.07 2.87 -10.03
CA PHE A 29 -17.65 2.02 -11.14
C PHE A 29 -17.96 0.57 -10.78
N GLY A 30 -18.81 -0.09 -11.56
CA GLY A 30 -19.16 -1.48 -11.26
C GLY A 30 -17.97 -2.43 -11.45
N SER A 31 -17.41 -2.43 -12.67
CA SER A 31 -16.19 -3.17 -13.00
C SER A 31 -15.20 -2.31 -13.76
N VAL A 32 -13.93 -2.40 -13.39
CA VAL A 32 -12.80 -1.72 -14.02
C VAL A 32 -11.78 -2.76 -14.50
N ASP A 33 -11.26 -2.57 -15.70
CA ASP A 33 -10.34 -3.48 -16.36
C ASP A 33 -9.27 -2.67 -17.10
N HIS A 34 -8.00 -2.75 -16.69
CA HIS A 34 -6.91 -1.92 -17.23
C HIS A 34 -7.19 -0.40 -17.15
N GLY A 35 -7.98 0.04 -16.17
CA GLY A 35 -8.36 1.44 -15.97
C GLY A 35 -7.59 2.12 -14.84
N SER A 36 -7.73 3.44 -14.73
CA SER A 36 -7.18 4.20 -13.61
C SER A 36 -8.17 5.22 -13.06
N ILE A 37 -8.23 5.31 -11.73
CA ILE A 37 -9.10 6.25 -11.01
C ILE A 37 -8.24 7.06 -10.05
N ASP A 38 -8.27 8.38 -10.20
CA ASP A 38 -7.44 9.31 -9.45
C ASP A 38 -8.28 10.45 -8.87
N SER A 39 -8.02 10.78 -7.60
CA SER A 39 -8.52 11.99 -6.96
C SER A 39 -10.06 12.09 -6.90
N VAL A 40 -10.73 10.97 -6.64
CA VAL A 40 -12.20 10.88 -6.48
C VAL A 40 -12.55 10.79 -5.01
N THR A 41 -13.42 11.69 -4.54
CA THR A 41 -13.96 11.64 -3.18
C THR A 41 -15.45 11.42 -3.20
N LEU A 42 -15.93 10.39 -2.49
CA LEU A 42 -17.34 10.14 -2.23
C LEU A 42 -17.65 10.48 -0.78
N GLU A 43 -18.62 11.37 -0.55
CA GLU A 43 -19.05 11.76 0.79
C GLU A 43 -20.53 11.49 1.02
N ASN A 44 -20.86 11.04 2.23
CA ASN A 44 -22.21 10.68 2.63
C ASN A 44 -22.87 9.70 1.64
N CYS A 45 -22.11 8.71 1.17
CA CYS A 45 -22.64 7.71 0.25
C CYS A 45 -23.40 6.60 1.00
N ASN A 46 -24.39 6.02 0.34
CA ASN A 46 -25.11 4.84 0.82
C ASN A 46 -25.23 3.84 -0.33
N ILE A 47 -24.43 2.79 -0.30
CA ILE A 47 -24.26 1.85 -1.40
C ILE A 47 -24.61 0.45 -0.91
N SER A 48 -25.58 -0.19 -1.57
CA SER A 48 -25.96 -1.58 -1.33
C SER A 48 -26.05 -2.40 -2.61
N GLY A 49 -25.54 -3.64 -2.53
CA GLY A 49 -25.44 -4.61 -3.61
C GLY A 49 -25.45 -6.05 -3.09
N GLN A 50 -25.28 -7.02 -3.99
CA GLN A 50 -25.21 -8.45 -3.65
C GLN A 50 -23.75 -8.91 -3.43
N GLU A 51 -22.99 -9.17 -4.50
CA GLU A 51 -21.56 -9.55 -4.46
C GLU A 51 -20.63 -8.44 -4.99
N CYS A 52 -19.37 -8.40 -4.53
CA CYS A 52 -18.35 -7.45 -5.01
C CYS A 52 -18.82 -6.00 -4.90
N VAL A 53 -19.08 -5.56 -3.67
CA VAL A 53 -19.61 -4.23 -3.37
C VAL A 53 -18.49 -3.35 -2.83
N GLY A 54 -18.20 -2.27 -3.54
CA GLY A 54 -17.28 -1.22 -3.12
C GLY A 54 -17.95 0.15 -3.18
N GLY A 55 -17.45 1.10 -2.41
CA GLY A 55 -17.92 2.49 -2.54
C GLY A 55 -17.57 3.08 -3.92
N LEU A 56 -16.33 2.87 -4.34
CA LEU A 56 -15.81 3.38 -5.60
C LEU A 56 -15.85 2.31 -6.70
N VAL A 57 -15.30 1.12 -6.43
CA VAL A 57 -15.18 0.04 -7.43
C VAL A 57 -15.77 -1.26 -6.90
N GLY A 58 -16.67 -1.90 -7.64
CA GLY A 58 -17.13 -3.25 -7.30
C GLY A 58 -16.04 -4.30 -7.50
N TYR A 59 -15.61 -4.48 -8.76
CA TYR A 59 -14.52 -5.39 -9.16
C TYR A 59 -13.47 -4.69 -10.03
N GLY A 60 -12.20 -4.86 -9.68
CA GLY A 60 -11.06 -4.33 -10.43
C GLY A 60 -10.15 -5.44 -10.95
N GLU A 61 -9.67 -5.27 -12.18
CA GLU A 61 -8.65 -6.13 -12.78
C GLU A 61 -7.59 -5.27 -13.50
N TYR A 62 -6.31 -5.41 -13.13
CA TYR A 62 -5.21 -4.57 -13.64
C TYR A 62 -5.48 -3.05 -13.53
N GLU A 63 -6.14 -2.61 -12.46
CA GLU A 63 -6.45 -1.20 -12.25
C GLU A 63 -5.51 -0.51 -11.24
N ASP A 64 -5.43 0.82 -11.38
CA ASP A 64 -4.77 1.69 -10.40
C ASP A 64 -5.81 2.64 -9.76
N ILE A 65 -5.94 2.59 -8.44
CA ILE A 65 -6.74 3.55 -7.66
C ILE A 65 -5.80 4.40 -6.81
N THR A 66 -5.80 5.72 -7.03
CA THR A 66 -4.88 6.64 -6.35
C THR A 66 -5.61 7.85 -5.78
N ASN A 67 -5.25 8.30 -4.58
CA ASN A 67 -5.80 9.51 -3.94
C ASN A 67 -7.35 9.51 -3.86
N CYS A 68 -7.96 8.34 -3.65
CA CYS A 68 -9.41 8.19 -3.65
C CYS A 68 -9.96 7.87 -2.27
N TYR A 69 -11.11 8.47 -1.96
CA TYR A 69 -11.69 8.47 -0.62
C TYR A 69 -13.18 8.14 -0.65
N VAL A 70 -13.61 7.26 0.24
CA VAL A 70 -15.03 6.95 0.42
C VAL A 70 -15.45 7.14 1.87
N ILE A 71 -16.44 8.00 2.09
CA ILE A 71 -17.04 8.23 3.40
C ILE A 71 -18.53 7.92 3.31
N GLY A 72 -18.94 6.80 3.89
CA GLY A 72 -20.36 6.41 3.89
C GLY A 72 -20.61 4.96 4.30
N ASN A 73 -21.81 4.49 3.98
CA ASN A 73 -22.25 3.13 4.28
C ASN A 73 -22.13 2.28 3.02
N VAL A 74 -21.45 1.13 3.13
CA VAL A 74 -21.33 0.13 2.08
C VAL A 74 -21.81 -1.21 2.61
N THR A 75 -22.84 -1.78 1.98
CA THR A 75 -23.48 -3.03 2.40
C THR A 75 -23.51 -4.02 1.24
N GLY A 76 -22.92 -5.20 1.40
CA GLY A 76 -23.15 -6.33 0.52
C GLY A 76 -23.94 -7.42 1.24
N GLU A 77 -24.72 -8.19 0.50
CA GLU A 77 -25.48 -9.32 1.06
C GLU A 77 -24.66 -10.62 1.06
N GLU A 78 -23.59 -10.71 0.26
CA GLU A 78 -22.76 -11.91 0.08
C GLU A 78 -21.25 -11.64 0.25
N ASP A 79 -20.44 -12.03 -0.75
CA ASP A 79 -18.98 -12.02 -0.74
C ASP A 79 -18.40 -10.68 -1.20
N TYR A 80 -17.20 -10.36 -0.69
CA TYR A 80 -16.34 -9.26 -1.15
C TYR A 80 -16.95 -7.88 -0.97
N VAL A 81 -16.93 -7.39 0.26
CA VAL A 81 -17.39 -6.02 0.56
C VAL A 81 -16.24 -5.19 1.10
N GLY A 82 -15.97 -4.06 0.45
CA GLY A 82 -14.97 -3.10 0.89
C GLY A 82 -15.50 -1.67 0.89
N GLY A 83 -14.98 -0.82 1.77
CA GLY A 83 -15.38 0.59 1.78
C GLY A 83 -15.00 1.32 0.48
N LEU A 84 -13.84 1.01 -0.09
CA LEU A 84 -13.36 1.56 -1.36
C LEU A 84 -13.63 0.59 -2.53
N GLN A 85 -13.18 -0.65 -2.39
CA GLN A 85 -13.24 -1.67 -3.43
C GLN A 85 -13.80 -3.01 -2.93
N GLY A 86 -14.71 -3.63 -3.67
CA GLY A 86 -15.18 -4.99 -3.37
C GLY A 86 -14.06 -6.03 -3.53
N ARG A 87 -13.60 -6.25 -4.75
CA ARG A 87 -12.49 -7.16 -5.07
C ARG A 87 -11.51 -6.58 -6.09
N GLY A 88 -10.22 -6.70 -5.80
CA GLY A 88 -9.12 -6.36 -6.70
C GLY A 88 -8.29 -7.58 -7.12
N TYR A 89 -7.99 -7.68 -8.42
CA TYR A 89 -7.10 -8.69 -8.99
C TYR A 89 -6.00 -8.02 -9.84
N HIS A 90 -4.73 -8.17 -9.46
CA HIS A 90 -3.59 -7.45 -10.05
C HIS A 90 -3.69 -5.92 -9.96
N CYS A 91 -4.32 -5.40 -8.92
CA CYS A 91 -4.61 -3.98 -8.76
C CYS A 91 -3.61 -3.28 -7.83
N ASN A 92 -3.43 -1.97 -8.01
CA ASN A 92 -2.66 -1.13 -7.10
C ASN A 92 -3.55 -0.08 -6.45
N ILE A 93 -3.51 0.00 -5.13
CA ILE A 93 -4.24 0.99 -4.35
C ILE A 93 -3.25 1.84 -3.56
N THR A 94 -3.22 3.14 -3.81
CA THR A 94 -2.23 4.05 -3.20
C THR A 94 -2.89 5.31 -2.68
N ASN A 95 -2.51 5.76 -1.47
CA ASN A 95 -3.04 7.00 -0.86
C ASN A 95 -4.57 7.04 -0.76
N CYS A 96 -5.22 5.91 -0.48
CA CYS A 96 -6.67 5.81 -0.44
C CYS A 96 -7.19 5.58 0.98
N TYR A 97 -8.42 5.98 1.25
CA TYR A 97 -9.05 5.62 2.52
C TYR A 97 -10.55 5.41 2.43
N ALA A 98 -11.06 4.65 3.40
CA ALA A 98 -12.48 4.47 3.62
C ALA A 98 -12.87 4.75 5.07
N ALA A 99 -14.02 5.39 5.24
CA ALA A 99 -14.63 5.69 6.53
C ALA A 99 -16.15 5.47 6.48
N GLY A 100 -16.76 5.31 7.66
CA GLY A 100 -18.20 5.04 7.79
C GLY A 100 -18.46 3.61 8.26
N SER A 101 -19.37 2.89 7.62
CA SER A 101 -19.66 1.49 7.97
C SER A 101 -19.63 0.57 6.76
N VAL A 102 -18.95 -0.57 6.91
CA VAL A 102 -18.90 -1.64 5.90
C VAL A 102 -19.51 -2.89 6.50
N SER A 103 -20.50 -3.46 5.83
CA SER A 103 -21.21 -4.66 6.29
C SER A 103 -21.36 -5.68 5.17
N GLY A 104 -21.13 -6.96 5.47
CA GLY A 104 -21.47 -8.05 4.56
C GLY A 104 -21.41 -9.42 5.22
N ASP A 105 -21.32 -10.49 4.43
CA ASP A 105 -21.27 -11.85 4.97
C ASP A 105 -19.83 -12.38 5.02
N TRP A 106 -19.16 -12.50 3.87
CA TRP A 106 -17.86 -13.17 3.73
C TRP A 106 -16.84 -12.27 3.01
N ARG A 107 -15.59 -12.25 3.51
CA ARG A 107 -14.47 -11.45 2.98
C ARG A 107 -14.77 -9.95 2.97
N ILE A 108 -14.77 -9.39 4.18
CA ILE A 108 -15.17 -8.01 4.42
C ILE A 108 -13.96 -7.22 4.90
N GLY A 109 -13.62 -6.15 4.20
CA GLY A 109 -12.55 -5.23 4.59
C GLY A 109 -13.06 -3.81 4.77
N GLY A 110 -12.48 -3.06 5.70
CA GLY A 110 -12.84 -1.65 5.84
C GLY A 110 -12.46 -0.83 4.62
N LEU A 111 -11.41 -1.21 3.88
CA LEU A 111 -11.00 -0.62 2.61
C LEU A 111 -11.33 -1.54 1.43
N ILE A 112 -10.89 -2.80 1.46
CA ILE A 112 -10.99 -3.75 0.33
C ILE A 112 -11.55 -5.09 0.79
N GLY A 113 -12.58 -5.63 0.14
CA GLY A 113 -13.12 -6.96 0.48
C GLY A 113 -12.09 -8.08 0.27
N ALA A 114 -11.57 -8.20 -0.96
CA ALA A 114 -10.42 -9.07 -1.25
C ALA A 114 -9.41 -8.43 -2.20
N HIS A 115 -8.13 -8.63 -1.93
CA HIS A 115 -7.03 -8.13 -2.75
C HIS A 115 -6.09 -9.25 -3.12
N SER A 116 -5.90 -9.47 -4.42
CA SER A 116 -5.05 -10.55 -4.88
C SER A 116 -4.40 -10.34 -6.23
N GLY A 117 -3.53 -11.27 -6.61
CA GLY A 117 -2.88 -11.31 -7.92
C GLY A 117 -1.39 -10.95 -7.88
N LEU A 118 -0.68 -11.37 -8.91
CA LEU A 118 0.74 -11.09 -9.11
C LEU A 118 1.03 -9.58 -9.06
N LEU A 119 1.97 -9.19 -8.18
CA LEU A 119 2.45 -7.82 -8.00
C LEU A 119 1.36 -6.79 -7.64
N ALA A 120 0.22 -7.24 -7.10
CA ALA A 120 -0.80 -6.33 -6.60
C ALA A 120 -0.30 -5.60 -5.33
N SER A 121 -0.73 -4.37 -5.12
CA SER A 121 -0.23 -3.57 -3.98
C SER A 121 -1.30 -2.74 -3.28
N ILE A 122 -1.10 -2.52 -1.99
CA ILE A 122 -1.83 -1.54 -1.18
C ILE A 122 -0.78 -0.75 -0.41
N ASP A 123 -0.63 0.53 -0.73
CA ASP A 123 0.36 1.41 -0.10
C ASP A 123 -0.28 2.68 0.46
N ASN A 124 0.23 3.13 1.60
CA ASN A 124 -0.14 4.38 2.26
C ASN A 124 -1.67 4.60 2.35
N SER A 125 -2.40 3.54 2.66
CA SER A 125 -3.86 3.52 2.60
C SER A 125 -4.45 3.04 3.93
N TYR A 126 -5.64 3.51 4.27
CA TYR A 126 -6.18 3.24 5.59
C TYR A 126 -7.70 3.11 5.66
N ALA A 127 -8.18 2.48 6.71
CA ALA A 127 -9.60 2.35 6.98
C ALA A 127 -9.93 2.77 8.42
N THR A 128 -10.90 3.67 8.55
CA THR A 128 -11.49 4.02 9.85
C THR A 128 -12.93 3.52 9.97
N SER A 129 -13.38 2.75 8.98
CA SER A 129 -14.74 2.20 8.91
C SER A 129 -15.02 1.20 10.02
N LYS A 130 -16.23 1.24 10.59
CA LYS A 130 -16.75 0.12 11.37
C LYS A 130 -17.05 -1.05 10.43
N VAL A 131 -16.39 -2.19 10.63
CA VAL A 131 -16.52 -3.38 9.79
C VAL A 131 -17.35 -4.44 10.51
N THR A 132 -18.40 -4.95 9.86
CA THR A 132 -19.22 -6.06 10.36
C THR A 132 -19.33 -7.17 9.31
N GLY A 133 -18.98 -8.40 9.66
CA GLY A 133 -19.06 -9.56 8.77
C GLY A 133 -19.32 -10.86 9.52
N LYS A 134 -19.27 -12.00 8.82
CA LYS A 134 -19.24 -13.33 9.44
C LYS A 134 -17.86 -13.98 9.29
N ASN A 135 -17.34 -14.10 8.07
CA ASN A 135 -16.08 -14.80 7.80
C ASN A 135 -15.06 -13.92 7.07
N ASN A 136 -13.77 -14.10 7.36
CA ASN A 136 -12.65 -13.34 6.76
C ASN A 136 -12.89 -11.83 6.88
N VAL A 137 -12.91 -11.33 8.11
CA VAL A 137 -13.25 -9.94 8.39
C VAL A 137 -11.99 -9.20 8.83
N GLY A 138 -11.56 -8.22 8.05
CA GLY A 138 -10.40 -7.38 8.33
C GLY A 138 -10.75 -5.91 8.45
N GLY A 139 -10.02 -5.17 9.28
CA GLY A 139 -10.21 -3.72 9.36
C GLY A 139 -9.78 -2.99 8.09
N LEU A 140 -8.77 -3.50 7.36
CA LEU A 140 -8.34 -2.97 6.06
C LEU A 140 -8.78 -3.90 4.92
N VAL A 141 -8.40 -5.18 4.99
CA VAL A 141 -8.63 -6.17 3.91
C VAL A 141 -9.29 -7.43 4.47
N GLY A 142 -10.37 -7.91 3.87
CA GLY A 142 -11.02 -9.16 4.29
C GLY A 142 -10.18 -10.40 3.95
N ASP A 143 -9.81 -10.54 2.68
CA ASP A 143 -9.01 -11.64 2.14
C ASP A 143 -7.82 -11.11 1.33
N LEU A 144 -6.61 -11.50 1.72
CA LEU A 144 -5.37 -11.08 1.11
C LEU A 144 -4.61 -12.29 0.56
N GLY A 145 -4.26 -12.28 -0.72
CA GLY A 145 -3.63 -13.46 -1.32
C GLY A 145 -2.95 -13.28 -2.65
N GLY A 146 -2.02 -14.17 -2.99
CA GLY A 146 -1.33 -14.17 -4.27
C GLY A 146 0.14 -13.82 -4.15
N ASP A 147 0.89 -14.21 -5.18
CA ASP A 147 2.34 -14.11 -5.18
C ASP A 147 2.79 -12.65 -5.32
N TYR A 148 3.71 -12.24 -4.44
CA TYR A 148 4.29 -10.90 -4.44
C TYR A 148 3.27 -9.77 -4.24
N VAL A 149 2.18 -10.04 -3.52
CA VAL A 149 1.28 -8.98 -3.07
C VAL A 149 1.94 -8.20 -1.94
N ASN A 150 1.99 -6.88 -2.04
CA ASN A 150 2.59 -6.03 -1.01
C ASN A 150 1.54 -5.16 -0.33
N VAL A 151 1.51 -5.16 1.00
CA VAL A 151 0.72 -4.23 1.80
C VAL A 151 1.67 -3.46 2.69
N SER A 152 1.83 -2.17 2.43
CA SER A 152 2.79 -1.34 3.14
C SER A 152 2.21 -0.02 3.64
N ASN A 153 2.68 0.44 4.80
CA ASN A 153 2.32 1.74 5.36
C ASN A 153 0.81 1.93 5.56
N CYS A 154 0.08 0.84 5.81
CA CYS A 154 -1.37 0.84 5.89
C CYS A 154 -1.86 0.68 7.33
N TYR A 155 -3.06 1.18 7.63
CA TYR A 155 -3.60 1.01 8.97
C TYR A 155 -5.12 0.94 9.05
N ALA A 156 -5.60 0.34 10.13
CA ALA A 156 -7.02 0.21 10.42
C ALA A 156 -7.34 0.61 11.86
N THR A 157 -8.27 1.56 12.03
CA THR A 157 -8.68 2.08 13.35
C THR A 157 -10.14 1.83 13.71
N GLY A 158 -10.96 1.48 12.72
CA GLY A 158 -12.37 1.17 12.94
C GLY A 158 -12.57 -0.19 13.60
N SER A 159 -13.64 -0.34 14.39
CA SER A 159 -13.95 -1.61 15.06
C SER A 159 -14.28 -2.70 14.05
N VAL A 160 -13.78 -3.91 14.28
CA VAL A 160 -13.99 -5.09 13.43
C VAL A 160 -14.78 -6.14 14.21
N ASN A 161 -15.96 -6.50 13.72
CA ASN A 161 -16.83 -7.51 14.32
C ASN A 161 -17.11 -8.64 13.31
N GLY A 162 -16.70 -9.86 13.64
CA GLY A 162 -16.88 -11.05 12.81
C GLY A 162 -17.25 -12.28 13.62
N ASN A 163 -17.36 -13.44 12.96
CA ASN A 163 -17.52 -14.74 13.62
C ASN A 163 -16.21 -15.54 13.56
N GLU A 164 -15.62 -15.71 12.38
CA GLU A 164 -14.40 -16.49 12.16
C GLU A 164 -13.39 -15.74 11.27
N LYS A 165 -12.09 -15.90 11.57
CA LYS A 165 -10.94 -15.27 10.88
C LYS A 165 -11.08 -13.75 10.87
N VAL A 166 -11.03 -13.20 12.07
CA VAL A 166 -11.24 -11.77 12.33
C VAL A 166 -9.91 -11.13 12.71
N GLY A 167 -9.44 -10.19 11.92
CA GLY A 167 -8.19 -9.46 12.17
C GLY A 167 -8.38 -7.96 12.20
N GLY A 168 -7.58 -7.27 13.02
CA GLY A 168 -7.62 -5.81 13.06
C GLY A 168 -7.23 -5.14 11.74
N LEU A 169 -6.29 -5.73 10.99
CA LEU A 169 -5.89 -5.29 9.65
C LEU A 169 -6.42 -6.22 8.55
N ALA A 170 -6.14 -7.53 8.66
CA ALA A 170 -6.46 -8.52 7.63
C ALA A 170 -7.27 -9.71 8.18
N GLY A 171 -8.34 -10.13 7.51
CA GLY A 171 -9.12 -11.29 7.94
C GLY A 171 -8.38 -12.61 7.71
N TRP A 172 -8.22 -12.98 6.44
CA TRP A 172 -7.42 -14.13 6.01
C TRP A 172 -6.25 -13.67 5.14
N VAL A 173 -5.07 -14.21 5.42
CA VAL A 173 -3.85 -14.01 4.65
C VAL A 173 -3.42 -15.36 4.08
N SER A 174 -3.57 -15.52 2.77
CA SER A 174 -3.15 -16.73 2.06
C SER A 174 -1.66 -16.68 1.69
N ASN A 175 -1.21 -17.49 0.73
CA ASN A 175 0.21 -17.62 0.39
C ASN A 175 0.67 -16.46 -0.49
N GLY A 176 1.87 -15.94 -0.21
CA GLY A 176 2.55 -14.97 -1.07
C GLY A 176 2.57 -13.50 -0.61
N PRO A 177 1.58 -12.97 0.14
CA PRO A 177 1.61 -11.59 0.58
C PRO A 177 2.75 -11.26 1.54
N GLU A 178 3.20 -10.02 1.44
CA GLU A 178 4.10 -9.35 2.36
C GLU A 178 3.39 -8.13 2.96
N ILE A 179 3.25 -8.11 4.28
CA ILE A 179 2.67 -7.01 5.05
C ILE A 179 3.80 -6.33 5.82
N LYS A 180 4.01 -5.04 5.61
CA LYS A 180 5.10 -4.27 6.23
C LYS A 180 4.61 -2.93 6.74
N ASN A 181 5.12 -2.47 7.88
CA ASN A 181 4.80 -1.16 8.42
C ASN A 181 3.27 -0.94 8.47
N CYS A 182 2.54 -1.94 8.94
CA CYS A 182 1.10 -1.84 9.05
C CYS A 182 0.66 -1.94 10.50
N TYR A 183 -0.46 -1.29 10.85
CA TYR A 183 -0.97 -1.41 12.22
C TYR A 183 -2.49 -1.41 12.34
N ALA A 184 -2.96 -1.98 13.46
CA ALA A 184 -4.37 -1.97 13.82
C ALA A 184 -4.60 -1.46 15.25
N THR A 185 -5.60 -0.59 15.40
CA THR A 185 -6.05 -0.08 16.72
C THR A 185 -7.54 -0.30 16.96
N GLY A 186 -8.31 -0.66 15.95
CA GLY A 186 -9.74 -0.91 16.11
C GLY A 186 -10.05 -2.12 16.98
N ARG A 187 -11.08 -2.05 17.81
CA ARG A 187 -11.54 -3.18 18.63
C ARG A 187 -11.89 -4.37 17.73
N VAL A 188 -11.31 -5.54 17.99
CA VAL A 188 -11.53 -6.76 17.22
C VAL A 188 -12.36 -7.74 18.05
N THR A 189 -13.50 -8.18 17.51
CA THR A 189 -14.42 -9.11 18.18
C THR A 189 -14.79 -10.27 17.24
N GLY A 190 -14.66 -11.50 17.73
CA GLY A 190 -15.05 -12.72 17.01
C GLY A 190 -15.02 -13.96 17.88
N ASN A 191 -15.35 -15.12 17.30
CA ASN A 191 -15.48 -16.40 18.01
C ASN A 191 -14.32 -17.37 17.73
N SER A 192 -13.80 -17.39 16.49
CA SER A 192 -12.71 -18.30 16.07
C SER A 192 -11.66 -17.56 15.23
N TYR A 193 -10.39 -17.91 15.39
CA TYR A 193 -9.25 -17.27 14.69
C TYR A 193 -9.32 -15.74 14.75
N VAL A 194 -9.23 -15.20 15.96
CA VAL A 194 -9.27 -13.74 16.21
C VAL A 194 -7.88 -13.26 16.58
N GLY A 195 -7.36 -12.29 15.83
CA GLY A 195 -6.05 -11.69 16.08
C GLY A 195 -6.08 -10.16 16.02
N GLY A 196 -5.14 -9.55 16.74
CA GLY A 196 -5.01 -8.10 16.80
C GLY A 196 -4.62 -7.47 15.46
N LEU A 197 -3.81 -8.16 14.65
CA LEU A 197 -3.41 -7.70 13.32
C LEU A 197 -4.09 -8.54 12.22
N PHE A 198 -4.04 -9.87 12.31
CA PHE A 198 -4.64 -10.75 11.31
C PHE A 198 -5.47 -11.89 11.93
N GLY A 199 -6.50 -12.35 11.24
CA GLY A 199 -7.35 -13.45 11.71
C GLY A 199 -6.68 -14.82 11.55
N GLN A 200 -6.38 -15.21 10.32
CA GLN A 200 -5.63 -16.43 10.04
C GLN A 200 -4.62 -16.21 8.91
N SER A 201 -3.42 -16.76 9.07
CA SER A 201 -2.44 -16.87 7.99
C SER A 201 -2.28 -18.34 7.58
N ASN A 202 -1.95 -18.60 6.30
CA ASN A 202 -1.60 -19.95 5.88
C ASN A 202 -0.29 -20.42 6.54
N GLU A 203 -0.20 -21.71 6.86
CA GLU A 203 0.94 -22.31 7.58
C GLU A 203 1.93 -23.01 6.65
N THR A 204 1.54 -23.24 5.39
CA THR A 204 2.30 -24.06 4.43
C THR A 204 3.33 -23.27 3.61
N TYR A 205 3.12 -21.98 3.37
CA TYR A 205 4.05 -21.12 2.62
C TYR A 205 4.38 -19.86 3.44
N PRO A 206 5.60 -19.32 3.32
CA PRO A 206 6.02 -18.18 4.12
C PRO A 206 5.23 -16.93 3.71
N VAL A 207 4.34 -16.49 4.58
CA VAL A 207 3.82 -15.12 4.59
C VAL A 207 4.83 -14.27 5.34
N TYR A 208 5.14 -13.06 4.88
CA TYR A 208 6.00 -12.14 5.62
C TYR A 208 5.15 -11.03 6.25
N ILE A 209 5.16 -10.91 7.59
CA ILE A 209 4.35 -9.92 8.31
C ILE A 209 5.22 -9.20 9.33
N ASP A 210 5.50 -7.92 9.07
CA ASP A 210 6.08 -6.95 9.99
C ASP A 210 5.03 -5.87 10.27
N GLY A 211 4.31 -6.02 11.38
CA GLY A 211 3.21 -5.11 11.73
C GLY A 211 2.90 -5.07 13.22
N TYR A 212 2.08 -4.10 13.60
CA TYR A 212 1.81 -3.74 14.98
C TYR A 212 0.32 -3.80 15.31
N PHE A 213 -0.03 -4.19 16.51
CA PHE A 213 -1.39 -4.03 16.98
C PHE A 213 -1.41 -3.49 18.40
N ASP A 214 -2.35 -2.60 18.67
CA ASP A 214 -2.56 -2.05 19.99
C ASP A 214 -3.33 -3.07 20.85
N THR A 215 -2.63 -3.65 21.82
CA THR A 215 -3.19 -4.68 22.72
C THR A 215 -4.35 -4.18 23.59
N GLN A 216 -4.42 -2.87 23.85
CA GLN A 216 -5.43 -2.26 24.71
C GLN A 216 -6.69 -1.91 23.92
N THR A 217 -6.54 -1.28 22.75
CA THR A 217 -7.69 -0.83 21.96
C THR A 217 -8.27 -1.94 21.08
N THR A 218 -7.44 -2.82 20.53
CA THR A 218 -7.94 -4.01 19.80
C THR A 218 -8.62 -5.00 20.74
N GLY A 219 -8.21 -5.03 22.02
CA GLY A 219 -8.65 -6.01 23.00
C GLY A 219 -8.05 -7.40 22.80
N GLN A 220 -7.01 -7.53 21.96
CA GLN A 220 -6.35 -8.78 21.64
C GLN A 220 -4.95 -8.83 22.26
N ILE A 221 -4.52 -10.04 22.64
CA ILE A 221 -3.16 -10.29 23.16
C ILE A 221 -2.26 -11.00 22.15
N LYS A 222 -2.84 -11.57 21.08
CA LYS A 222 -2.12 -12.23 19.99
C LYS A 222 -2.31 -11.44 18.71
N GLY A 223 -1.26 -11.35 17.91
CA GLY A 223 -1.32 -10.67 16.61
C GLY A 223 -2.08 -11.47 15.56
N GLY A 224 -1.92 -12.79 15.56
CA GLY A 224 -2.64 -13.74 14.72
C GLY A 224 -3.65 -14.56 15.51
N GLY A 225 -4.76 -14.94 14.86
CA GLY A 225 -5.73 -15.89 15.44
C GLY A 225 -5.29 -17.35 15.39
N ASN A 226 -4.31 -17.70 14.55
CA ASN A 226 -3.55 -18.96 14.62
C ASN A 226 -2.07 -18.70 15.02
N SER A 227 -1.32 -19.78 15.23
CA SER A 227 0.13 -19.68 15.49
C SER A 227 0.83 -19.22 14.21
N TYR A 228 1.35 -17.99 14.22
CA TYR A 228 2.08 -17.45 13.08
C TYR A 228 3.41 -18.20 12.90
N THR A 229 3.61 -18.75 11.71
CA THR A 229 4.84 -19.50 11.33
C THR A 229 5.59 -18.86 10.16
N GLY A 230 5.17 -17.65 9.74
CA GLY A 230 5.79 -16.90 8.64
C GLY A 230 7.05 -16.13 9.03
N GLY A 231 7.59 -15.36 8.08
CA GLY A 231 8.76 -14.50 8.31
C GLY A 231 8.38 -13.11 8.82
N GLY A 232 9.27 -12.45 9.55
CA GLY A 232 8.96 -11.15 10.18
C GLY A 232 8.34 -11.28 11.57
N THR A 233 7.85 -10.17 12.12
CA THR A 233 7.33 -10.08 13.49
C THR A 233 5.99 -9.34 13.56
N VAL A 234 4.98 -10.02 14.10
CA VAL A 234 3.72 -9.37 14.50
C VAL A 234 3.79 -8.97 15.96
N THR A 235 3.89 -7.65 16.19
CA THR A 235 4.24 -7.09 17.50
C THR A 235 3.01 -6.49 18.17
N GLY A 236 2.66 -7.00 19.35
CA GLY A 236 1.68 -6.36 20.23
C GLY A 236 2.34 -5.25 21.02
N VAL A 237 1.78 -4.05 20.97
CA VAL A 237 2.27 -2.87 21.70
C VAL A 237 1.14 -2.24 22.52
N THR A 238 1.48 -1.42 23.50
CA THR A 238 0.52 -0.57 24.20
C THR A 238 0.15 0.66 23.34
N THR A 239 -0.93 1.35 23.70
CA THR A 239 -1.34 2.58 23.01
C THR A 239 -0.26 3.67 23.08
N ALA A 240 0.43 3.78 24.22
CA ALA A 240 1.50 4.76 24.38
C ALA A 240 2.70 4.45 23.48
N GLU A 241 3.13 3.18 23.44
CA GLU A 241 4.22 2.73 22.57
C GLU A 241 3.85 2.95 21.10
N LEU A 242 2.65 2.53 20.68
CA LEU A 242 2.22 2.71 19.29
C LEU A 242 2.19 4.19 18.88
N ASN A 243 1.70 5.07 19.76
CA ASN A 243 1.70 6.51 19.48
C ASN A 243 3.11 7.09 19.33
N GLU A 244 4.08 6.62 20.13
CA GLU A 244 5.47 7.01 19.97
C GLU A 244 6.08 6.45 18.67
N LEU A 245 5.72 5.22 18.27
CA LEU A 245 6.13 4.66 16.98
C LEU A 245 5.60 5.49 15.79
N ILE A 246 4.31 5.85 15.83
CA ILE A 246 3.68 6.71 14.81
C ILE A 246 4.35 8.09 14.79
N LYS A 247 4.57 8.71 15.95
CA LYS A 247 5.16 10.03 16.09
C LYS A 247 6.62 10.09 15.60
N ASN A 248 7.37 9.00 15.75
CA ASN A 248 8.75 8.90 15.26
C ASN A 248 8.84 8.58 13.75
N GLY A 249 7.72 8.67 13.01
CA GLY A 249 7.69 8.54 11.55
C GLY A 249 8.09 7.16 11.02
N THR A 250 8.13 6.16 11.91
CA THR A 250 8.65 4.83 11.60
C THR A 250 7.80 3.84 12.40
N LEU A 251 6.83 3.20 11.75
CA LEU A 251 6.42 1.86 12.19
C LEU A 251 7.69 1.02 12.09
N PRO A 252 8.24 0.53 13.22
CA PRO A 252 9.67 0.37 13.33
C PRO A 252 10.24 -0.60 12.31
N GLN A 253 11.20 -0.14 11.51
CA GLN A 253 12.26 -1.05 11.08
C GLN A 253 13.01 -1.47 12.34
N TYR A 254 12.74 -2.69 12.79
CA TYR A 254 13.42 -3.30 13.91
C TYR A 254 14.86 -3.67 13.49
N ASN A 255 15.79 -2.72 13.57
CA ASN A 255 17.21 -3.02 13.73
C ASN A 255 17.56 -2.93 15.21
N TYR A 256 17.05 -3.90 15.96
CA TYR A 256 17.51 -4.18 17.32
C TYR A 256 18.86 -4.88 17.23
N TYR A 257 19.94 -4.10 17.31
CA TYR A 257 21.15 -4.61 17.96
C TYR A 257 20.95 -4.43 19.45
N GLU A 258 20.87 -5.54 20.19
CA GLU A 258 20.91 -5.53 21.64
C GLU A 258 22.11 -4.71 22.12
N ALA A 259 21.85 -3.56 22.73
CA ALA A 259 22.74 -3.07 23.75
C ALA A 259 22.59 -4.04 24.93
N SER A 260 23.61 -4.88 25.09
CA SER A 260 23.81 -5.69 26.28
C SER A 260 23.47 -4.87 27.52
N THR A 261 22.66 -5.45 28.40
CA THR A 261 22.32 -5.00 29.74
C THR A 261 23.34 -4.06 30.38
N GLY A 262 23.03 -2.76 30.38
CA GLY A 262 23.84 -1.73 31.01
C GLY A 262 23.48 -0.34 30.53
N SER A 263 22.48 0.27 31.17
CA SER A 263 22.15 1.70 31.23
C SER A 263 23.00 2.63 30.35
N SER A 264 22.77 2.66 29.04
CA SER A 264 23.36 3.68 28.16
C SER A 264 22.33 4.13 27.13
N PHE A 265 21.93 5.39 27.26
CA PHE A 265 21.06 6.06 26.30
C PHE A 265 21.97 6.64 25.21
N GLY A 266 21.67 6.39 23.94
CA GLY A 266 22.40 6.97 22.81
C GLY A 266 23.50 6.08 22.23
N GLY A 267 23.47 5.96 20.91
CA GLY A 267 24.44 5.25 20.07
C GLY A 267 24.61 6.00 18.75
N PHE A 268 25.50 5.51 17.89
CA PHE A 268 25.56 5.94 16.50
C PHE A 268 24.48 5.20 15.72
N TYR A 269 23.78 5.91 14.83
CA TYR A 269 22.67 5.35 14.07
C TYR A 269 22.81 5.84 12.64
N GLU A 270 23.39 5.02 11.77
CA GLU A 270 23.57 5.36 10.37
C GLU A 270 22.35 4.91 9.54
N VAL A 271 21.73 5.86 8.86
CA VAL A 271 20.69 5.66 7.86
C VAL A 271 21.29 5.97 6.50
N THR A 272 21.25 5.01 5.58
CA THR A 272 21.69 5.23 4.19
C THR A 272 20.48 5.32 3.29
N LEU A 273 20.31 6.49 2.66
CA LEU A 273 19.23 6.79 1.73
C LEU A 273 19.75 6.65 0.30
N GLN A 274 19.03 5.90 -0.53
CA GLN A 274 19.27 5.85 -1.97
C GLN A 274 18.66 7.11 -2.60
N VAL A 275 19.49 7.92 -3.26
CA VAL A 275 19.08 9.23 -3.80
C VAL A 275 19.48 9.47 -5.25
N GLY A 276 20.21 8.54 -5.87
CA GLY A 276 20.50 8.55 -7.30
C GLY A 276 19.94 7.33 -8.01
N VAL A 277 20.03 7.33 -9.33
CA VAL A 277 19.44 6.30 -10.20
C VAL A 277 20.28 5.01 -10.31
N ASN A 278 21.42 4.93 -9.62
CA ASN A 278 22.30 3.76 -9.62
C ASN A 278 22.71 3.38 -8.19
N SER A 279 23.17 2.15 -7.97
CA SER A 279 23.59 1.67 -6.64
C SER A 279 25.02 2.08 -6.25
N ALA A 280 25.59 3.12 -6.87
CA ALA A 280 26.94 3.58 -6.55
C ALA A 280 26.96 4.46 -5.28
N SER A 281 28.11 4.54 -4.60
CA SER A 281 28.28 5.38 -3.41
C SER A 281 28.04 6.88 -3.66
N SER A 282 28.14 7.33 -4.92
CA SER A 282 27.80 8.70 -5.32
C SER A 282 26.30 8.98 -5.42
N SER A 283 25.48 7.92 -5.32
CA SER A 283 24.01 7.95 -5.43
C SER A 283 23.34 7.60 -4.11
N SER A 284 24.10 7.55 -3.02
CA SER A 284 23.57 7.36 -1.69
C SER A 284 23.99 8.49 -0.76
N ILE A 285 23.12 8.78 0.21
CA ILE A 285 23.39 9.71 1.29
C ILE A 285 23.32 8.92 2.59
N THR A 286 24.46 8.74 3.22
CA THR A 286 24.52 8.22 4.59
C THR A 286 24.40 9.38 5.58
N ILE A 287 23.49 9.21 6.53
CA ILE A 287 23.15 10.15 7.58
C ILE A 287 23.31 9.41 8.90
N ASP A 288 24.19 9.91 9.74
CA ASP A 288 24.22 9.45 11.12
C ASP A 288 23.22 10.32 11.92
N ILE A 289 22.16 9.71 12.45
CA ILE A 289 21.09 10.35 13.23
C ILE A 289 21.25 10.12 14.73
N GLY A 290 22.27 9.39 15.17
CA GLY A 290 22.54 9.18 16.59
C GLY A 290 22.97 10.46 17.32
N ILE A 291 22.94 10.45 18.65
CA ILE A 291 23.42 11.58 19.48
C ILE A 291 24.68 11.22 20.26
N GLY A 292 25.33 10.09 19.91
CA GLY A 292 26.45 9.53 20.65
C GLY A 292 26.01 8.92 21.98
N LYS A 293 26.93 8.24 22.66
CA LYS A 293 26.66 7.63 23.97
C LYS A 293 26.49 8.70 25.04
N ILE A 294 25.37 8.67 25.76
CA ILE A 294 25.08 9.54 26.89
C ILE A 294 25.04 8.68 28.15
N GLU A 295 26.02 8.89 29.04
CA GLU A 295 26.13 8.25 30.35
C GLU A 295 25.84 9.28 31.43
N LEU A 296 24.62 9.28 31.95
CA LEU A 296 24.20 10.19 33.01
C LEU A 296 24.48 9.58 34.39
N ASP A 297 25.77 9.38 34.71
CA ASP A 297 26.18 9.08 36.08
C ASP A 297 26.41 10.39 36.84
N LEU A 298 25.32 10.95 37.35
CA LEU A 298 25.31 12.27 37.98
C LEU A 298 25.18 12.12 39.49
N ASP A 299 26.24 12.44 40.23
CA ASP A 299 26.18 12.60 41.68
C ASP A 299 25.73 14.03 42.04
N VAL A 300 24.55 14.16 42.62
CA VAL A 300 24.01 15.45 43.10
C VAL A 300 23.96 15.54 44.63
N THR A 301 24.53 14.56 45.33
CA THR A 301 24.41 14.45 46.80
C THR A 301 25.41 15.35 47.54
N ALA A 302 26.50 15.74 46.88
CA ALA A 302 27.52 16.65 47.41
C ALA A 302 27.71 17.88 46.51
N LYS A 303 28.18 18.99 47.11
CA LYS A 303 28.44 20.26 46.39
C LYS A 303 29.40 20.09 45.20
N ASP A 304 30.42 19.27 45.35
CA ASP A 304 31.40 19.02 44.29
C ASP A 304 30.86 18.06 43.22
N GLY A 305 30.04 17.07 43.63
CA GLY A 305 29.30 16.22 42.69
C GLY A 305 28.36 17.04 41.80
N ALA A 306 27.56 17.93 42.39
CA ALA A 306 26.63 18.77 41.66
C ALA A 306 27.34 19.72 40.67
N ARG A 307 28.55 20.20 40.99
CA ARG A 307 29.36 20.99 40.06
C ARG A 307 29.88 20.15 38.89
N ASN A 308 30.32 18.92 39.16
CA ASN A 308 30.78 18.00 38.12
C ASN A 308 29.62 17.58 37.20
N ALA A 309 28.42 17.37 37.77
CA ALA A 309 27.21 17.07 37.03
C ALA A 309 26.84 18.18 36.02
N ILE A 310 27.00 19.46 36.40
CA ILE A 310 26.77 20.59 35.47
C ILE A 310 27.77 20.55 34.31
N THR A 311 29.05 20.31 34.58
CA THR A 311 30.07 20.19 33.51
C THR A 311 29.74 19.05 32.54
N ILE A 312 29.33 17.89 33.06
CA ILE A 312 28.91 16.74 32.24
C ILE A 312 27.69 17.09 31.38
N LEU A 313 26.70 17.78 31.95
CA LEU A 313 25.51 18.22 31.21
C LEU A 313 25.86 19.25 30.13
N ASP A 314 26.78 20.18 30.38
CA ASP A 314 27.24 21.16 29.38
C ASP A 314 27.96 20.48 28.20
N GLU A 315 28.78 19.46 28.47
CA GLU A 315 29.43 18.66 27.42
C GLU A 315 28.40 17.89 26.58
N TYR A 316 27.35 17.33 27.20
CA TYR A 316 26.27 16.68 26.47
C TYR A 316 25.43 17.66 25.66
N LEU A 317 25.08 18.83 26.21
CA LEU A 317 24.38 19.88 25.49
C LEU A 317 25.19 20.35 24.27
N LYS A 318 26.52 20.46 24.40
CA LYS A 318 27.40 20.77 23.28
C LYS A 318 27.33 19.70 22.18
N SER A 319 27.42 18.42 22.55
CA SER A 319 27.29 17.30 21.60
C SER A 319 25.94 17.31 20.86
N ILE A 320 24.84 17.55 21.58
CA ILE A 320 23.49 17.66 21.00
C ILE A 320 23.42 18.82 20.00
N ASN A 321 23.95 20.00 20.35
CA ASN A 321 23.96 21.16 19.47
C ASN A 321 24.81 20.94 18.20
N GLU A 322 25.97 20.32 18.33
CA GLU A 322 26.81 19.92 17.18
C GLU A 322 26.07 18.94 16.27
N ARG A 323 25.29 18.04 16.85
CA ARG A 323 24.51 17.07 16.08
C ARG A 323 23.30 17.68 15.38
N GLN A 324 22.57 18.56 16.05
CA GLN A 324 21.48 19.33 15.46
C GLN A 324 21.97 20.13 14.24
N THR A 325 23.19 20.68 14.32
CA THR A 325 23.82 21.39 13.20
C THR A 325 24.11 20.45 12.01
N LYS A 326 24.65 19.24 12.27
CA LYS A 326 24.88 18.23 11.23
C LYS A 326 23.57 17.74 10.59
N LEU A 327 22.52 17.56 11.38
CA LEU A 327 21.20 17.20 10.88
C LEU A 327 20.60 18.31 10.01
N GLY A 328 20.71 19.57 10.43
CA GLY A 328 20.27 20.71 9.61
C GLY A 328 21.02 20.82 8.29
N ALA A 329 22.34 20.63 8.28
CA ALA A 329 23.12 20.60 7.05
C ALA A 329 22.72 19.43 6.13
N THR A 330 22.42 18.29 6.71
CA THR A 330 21.95 17.11 5.97
C THR A 330 20.55 17.32 5.39
N TYR A 331 19.65 17.95 6.14
CA TYR A 331 18.32 18.34 5.68
C TYR A 331 18.41 19.24 4.45
N ASN A 332 19.25 20.29 4.49
CA ASN A 332 19.48 21.16 3.33
C ASN A 332 20.02 20.38 2.12
N ARG A 333 20.87 19.37 2.36
CA ARG A 333 21.38 18.51 1.30
C ARG A 333 20.30 17.58 0.74
N LEU A 334 19.39 17.08 1.57
CA LEU A 334 18.25 16.27 1.15
C LEU A 334 17.26 17.08 0.30
N GLU A 335 16.93 18.31 0.70
CA GLU A 335 16.09 19.21 -0.11
C GLU A 335 16.67 19.43 -1.51
N SER A 336 17.97 19.77 -1.59
CA SER A 336 18.66 19.93 -2.88
C SER A 336 18.65 18.66 -3.74
N VAL A 337 18.68 17.50 -3.10
CA VAL A 337 18.67 16.20 -3.76
C VAL A 337 17.28 15.82 -4.23
N ILE A 338 16.23 16.15 -3.48
CA ILE A 338 14.83 15.98 -3.91
C ILE A 338 14.59 16.79 -5.20
N GLU A 339 15.04 18.04 -5.25
CA GLU A 339 14.96 18.87 -6.46
C GLU A 339 15.70 18.23 -7.65
N ALA A 340 16.92 17.73 -7.41
CA ALA A 340 17.71 17.07 -8.45
C ALA A 340 17.10 15.75 -8.93
N ILE A 341 16.49 14.96 -8.04
CA ILE A 341 15.76 13.74 -8.38
C ILE A 341 14.53 14.10 -9.22
N GLY A 342 13.77 15.14 -8.86
CA GLY A 342 12.64 15.62 -9.64
C GLY A 342 13.02 15.94 -11.09
N VAL A 343 14.10 16.71 -11.28
CA VAL A 343 14.63 17.01 -12.62
C VAL A 343 15.03 15.74 -13.38
N ASN A 344 15.64 14.76 -12.70
CA ASN A 344 16.00 13.49 -13.34
C ASN A 344 14.78 12.64 -13.72
N ILE A 345 13.72 12.65 -12.91
CA ILE A 345 12.45 11.97 -13.22
C ILE A 345 11.83 12.60 -14.48
N ASP A 346 11.80 13.92 -14.59
CA ASP A 346 11.31 14.61 -15.78
C ASP A 346 12.12 14.25 -17.02
N ASN A 347 13.45 14.28 -16.90
CA ASN A 347 14.36 13.91 -17.99
C ASN A 347 14.18 12.45 -18.44
N LEU A 348 14.04 11.51 -17.50
CA LEU A 348 13.83 10.09 -17.80
C LEU A 348 12.45 9.84 -18.40
N THR A 349 11.42 10.54 -17.91
CA THR A 349 10.06 10.46 -18.47
C THR A 349 10.03 10.96 -19.91
N SER A 350 10.68 12.11 -20.17
CA SER A 350 10.83 12.63 -21.53
C SER A 350 11.60 11.67 -22.43
N THR A 351 12.73 11.13 -21.95
CA THR A 351 13.55 10.16 -22.70
C THR A 351 12.75 8.89 -23.01
N ARG A 352 11.99 8.37 -22.05
CA ARG A 352 11.11 7.21 -22.23
C ARG A 352 10.03 7.47 -23.27
N SER A 353 9.45 8.68 -23.30
CA SER A 353 8.48 9.06 -24.33
C SER A 353 9.11 9.03 -25.73
N THR A 354 10.31 9.60 -25.88
CA THR A 354 11.02 9.61 -27.17
C THR A 354 11.38 8.21 -27.65
N ILE A 355 11.82 7.32 -26.75
CA ILE A 355 12.11 5.92 -27.09
C ILE A 355 10.82 5.21 -27.52
N ARG A 356 9.72 5.38 -26.79
CA ARG A 356 8.43 4.79 -27.13
C ARG A 356 7.94 5.24 -28.50
N ASP A 357 8.07 6.52 -28.82
CA ASP A 357 7.67 7.05 -30.13
C ASP A 357 8.54 6.49 -31.27
N ALA A 358 9.83 6.28 -31.03
CA ALA A 358 10.74 5.63 -31.98
C ALA A 358 10.35 4.16 -32.21
N ASP A 359 10.08 3.40 -31.14
CA ASP A 359 9.63 2.01 -31.24
C ASP A 359 8.29 1.89 -31.99
N ILE A 360 7.34 2.80 -31.72
CA ILE A 360 6.06 2.87 -32.43
C ILE A 360 6.27 3.17 -33.92
N ALA A 361 7.20 4.08 -34.26
CA ALA A 361 7.51 4.41 -35.65
C ALA A 361 8.14 3.22 -36.38
N GLU A 362 9.04 2.48 -35.73
CA GLU A 362 9.65 1.26 -36.28
C GLU A 362 8.58 0.20 -36.56
N GLU A 363 7.72 -0.13 -35.59
CA GLU A 363 6.62 -1.09 -35.74
C GLU A 363 5.61 -0.65 -36.81
N SER A 364 5.25 0.63 -36.84
CA SER A 364 4.34 1.18 -37.87
C SER A 364 4.94 1.06 -39.27
N SER A 365 6.25 1.27 -39.42
CA SER A 365 6.94 1.13 -40.69
C SER A 365 6.97 -0.34 -41.16
N ALA A 366 7.19 -1.28 -40.23
CA ALA A 366 7.15 -2.71 -40.50
C ALA A 366 5.75 -3.15 -40.92
N TYR A 367 4.72 -2.70 -40.20
CA TYR A 367 3.32 -2.98 -40.51
C TYR A 367 2.91 -2.48 -41.91
N ILE A 368 3.24 -1.23 -42.25
CA ILE A 368 2.96 -0.66 -43.59
C ILE A 368 3.68 -1.47 -44.68
N ARG A 369 4.94 -1.85 -44.44
CA ARG A 369 5.68 -2.71 -45.36
C ARG A 369 4.98 -4.06 -45.56
N TYR A 370 4.47 -4.69 -44.51
CA TYR A 370 3.71 -5.94 -44.60
C TYR A 370 2.39 -5.76 -45.37
N GLN A 371 1.66 -4.66 -45.15
CA GLN A 371 0.44 -4.37 -45.90
C GLN A 371 0.70 -4.16 -47.39
N ILE A 372 1.75 -3.41 -47.75
CA ILE A 372 2.14 -3.20 -49.16
C ILE A 372 2.49 -4.55 -49.81
N LEU A 373 3.22 -5.42 -49.12
CA LEU A 373 3.56 -6.75 -49.62
C LEU A 373 2.32 -7.63 -49.82
N GLN A 374 1.35 -7.61 -48.89
CA GLN A 374 0.09 -8.32 -49.09
C GLN A 374 -0.71 -7.77 -50.28
N GLN A 375 -0.82 -6.45 -50.40
CA GLN A 375 -1.58 -5.82 -51.49
C GLN A 375 -0.92 -6.07 -52.86
N ALA A 376 0.40 -6.00 -52.93
CA ALA A 376 1.16 -6.38 -54.13
C ALA A 376 0.97 -7.86 -54.47
N ALA A 377 1.02 -8.77 -53.49
CA ALA A 377 0.79 -10.20 -53.70
C ALA A 377 -0.63 -10.49 -54.23
N THR A 378 -1.67 -9.86 -53.65
CA THR A 378 -3.05 -10.02 -54.13
C THR A 378 -3.26 -9.47 -55.52
N THR A 379 -2.66 -8.31 -55.85
CA THR A 379 -2.76 -7.69 -57.17
C THR A 379 -2.02 -8.52 -58.22
N LEU A 380 -0.83 -9.04 -57.90
CA LEU A 380 -0.09 -9.94 -58.76
C LEU A 380 -0.86 -11.25 -59.01
N MET A 381 -1.49 -11.84 -57.98
CA MET A 381 -2.35 -13.03 -58.15
C MET A 381 -3.57 -12.73 -59.03
N ALA A 382 -4.21 -11.57 -58.85
CA ALA A 382 -5.36 -11.16 -59.67
C ALA A 382 -4.96 -10.95 -61.14
N THR A 383 -3.80 -10.34 -61.39
CA THR A 383 -3.29 -10.09 -62.75
C THR A 383 -2.82 -11.38 -63.42
N ALA A 384 -2.16 -12.28 -62.67
CA ALA A 384 -1.74 -13.58 -63.15
C ALA A 384 -2.93 -14.49 -63.54
N ASN A 385 -4.09 -14.34 -62.89
CA ASN A 385 -5.31 -15.06 -63.25
C ASN A 385 -6.08 -14.45 -64.45
N GLN A 386 -5.97 -13.15 -64.69
CA GLN A 386 -6.62 -12.50 -65.85
C GLN A 386 -5.93 -12.80 -67.19
N THR A 387 -4.60 -12.89 -67.18
CA THR A 387 -3.79 -13.13 -68.38
C THR A 387 -4.16 -14.43 -69.14
N PRO A 388 -4.33 -15.60 -68.47
CA PRO A 388 -4.79 -16.82 -69.15
C PRO A 388 -6.28 -16.77 -69.53
N SER A 389 -7.13 -16.03 -68.82
CA SER A 389 -8.56 -15.90 -69.17
C SER A 389 -8.79 -15.07 -70.44
N ILE A 390 -7.96 -14.05 -70.69
CA ILE A 390 -7.98 -13.25 -71.92
C ILE A 390 -7.48 -14.10 -73.11
N ALA A 391 -6.45 -14.92 -72.90
CA ALA A 391 -5.96 -15.84 -73.92
C ALA A 391 -6.99 -16.91 -74.31
N LEU A 392 -7.83 -17.37 -73.38
CA LEU A 392 -8.91 -18.33 -73.64
C LEU A 392 -10.16 -17.72 -74.31
N GLN A 393 -10.34 -16.40 -74.27
CA GLN A 393 -11.42 -15.70 -74.98
C GLN A 393 -11.09 -15.42 -76.46
N LEU A 394 -9.80 -15.53 -76.83
CA LEU A 394 -9.28 -15.30 -78.18
C LEU A 394 -9.10 -16.59 -79.01
N LEU A 395 -9.39 -17.75 -78.41
CA LEU A 395 -9.48 -19.07 -79.03
C LEU A 395 -10.95 -19.47 -79.14
#